data_AF-A0A3C0C016-F1
#
_entry.id   AF-A0A3C0C016-F1
#
_cell.length_a   1.000
_cell.length_b   1.000
_cell.length_c   1.000
_cell.angle_alpha   90.00
_cell.angle_beta   90.00
_cell.angle_gamma   90.00
#
_symmetry.space_group_name_H-M   'P 1'
#
loop_
_entity.id
_entity.type
_entity.pdbx_description
1 polymer ?
#
loop_
_entity_poly.entity_id
_entity_poly.type
_entity_poly.pdbx_seq_one_letter_code
_entity_poly.pdbx_strand_id
1 'polypeptide(L)' 'MFTALALSAATAADESCKDQVRESKFTAEMIKNFMVNCKALMEFACEERAIDQKVSDDAKDSFIKQCIKDAVGSK' A
#
# COMPACT_ATOMS: atom_id res chain seq x y z
N MET A 1 37.23 3.88 15.63
CA MET A 1 36.37 4.68 14.73
C MET A 1 35.15 3.82 14.40
N PHE A 2 34.08 3.97 15.19
CA PHE A 2 32.82 3.29 14.95
C PHE A 2 31.96 4.20 14.06
N THR A 3 31.94 3.93 12.75
CA THR A 3 30.98 4.55 11.84
C THR A 3 29.63 3.87 12.05
N ALA A 4 28.86 4.46 12.96
CA ALA A 4 27.44 4.19 13.10
C ALA A 4 26.72 4.63 11.82
N LEU A 5 26.31 3.68 10.99
CA LEU A 5 25.38 3.94 9.90
C LEU A 5 23.96 3.93 10.49
N ALA A 6 23.61 5.03 11.16
CA ALA A 6 22.22 5.34 11.49
C ALA A 6 21.51 5.77 10.21
N LEU A 7 20.85 4.84 9.51
CA LEU A 7 19.76 5.21 8.61
C LEU A 7 18.49 5.39 9.46
N SER A 8 18.34 6.62 9.98
CA SER A 8 17.07 7.12 10.48
C SER A 8 16.12 7.35 9.30
N ALA A 9 15.05 6.56 9.29
CA ALA A 9 13.65 6.91 9.05
C ALA A 9 13.20 7.73 7.81
N ALA A 10 12.05 7.27 7.28
CA ALA A 10 11.06 7.99 6.47
C ALA A 10 11.47 8.23 4.99
N THR A 11 10.71 7.81 3.97
CA THR A 11 9.25 7.76 3.82
C THR A 11 8.85 6.58 2.92
N ALA A 12 8.15 5.58 3.42
CA ALA A 12 7.55 4.54 2.56
C ALA A 12 6.04 4.35 2.83
N ALA A 13 5.44 5.26 3.59
CA ALA A 13 4.01 5.22 3.91
C ALA A 13 3.14 5.95 2.85
N ASP A 14 3.74 6.61 1.86
CA ASP A 14 3.02 7.37 0.81
C ASP A 14 3.38 6.94 -0.62
N GLU A 15 4.38 6.08 -0.80
CA GLU A 15 4.66 5.51 -2.12
C GLU A 15 3.74 4.30 -2.33
N SER A 16 2.93 4.37 -3.39
CA SER A 16 1.98 3.32 -3.73
C SER A 16 2.69 1.97 -3.78
N CYS A 17 2.02 0.86 -3.51
CA CYS A 17 2.70 -0.44 -3.52
C CYS A 17 3.44 -0.75 -4.82
N LYS A 18 2.96 -0.19 -5.93
CA LYS A 18 3.56 -0.32 -7.24
C LYS A 18 4.92 0.38 -7.33
N ASP A 19 5.12 1.43 -6.54
CA ASP A 19 6.37 2.19 -6.46
C ASP A 19 7.39 1.51 -5.55
N GLN A 20 6.93 0.83 -4.48
CA GLN A 20 7.81 0.00 -3.62
C GLN A 20 8.49 -1.17 -4.36
N VAL A 21 7.90 -1.65 -5.47
CA VAL A 21 8.43 -2.77 -6.26
C VAL A 21 9.17 -2.36 -7.54
N ARG A 22 9.42 -1.06 -7.77
CA ARG A 22 10.17 -0.60 -8.96
C ARG A 22 11.69 -0.78 -8.84
N GLU A 23 12.16 -1.19 -7.68
CA GLU A 23 13.55 -1.55 -7.44
C GLU A 23 13.99 -2.73 -8.34
N SER A 24 15.13 -2.61 -9.01
CA SER A 24 15.64 -3.57 -10.01
C SER A 24 15.99 -4.96 -9.45
N LYS A 25 15.80 -5.18 -8.14
CA LYS A 25 16.07 -6.44 -7.44
C LYS A 25 14.83 -7.32 -7.27
N PHE A 26 13.62 -6.81 -7.52
CA PHE A 26 12.41 -7.62 -7.46
C PHE A 26 12.24 -8.42 -8.76
N THR A 27 12.16 -9.74 -8.63
CA THR A 27 11.82 -10.62 -9.77
C THR A 27 10.31 -10.53 -10.05
N ALA A 28 9.88 -10.86 -11.27
CA ALA A 28 8.46 -10.86 -11.64
C ALA A 28 7.59 -11.70 -10.68
N GLU A 29 8.15 -12.77 -10.11
CA GLU A 29 7.49 -13.63 -9.14
C GLU A 29 7.36 -12.98 -7.76
N MET A 30 8.42 -12.31 -7.28
CA MET A 30 8.37 -11.53 -6.03
C MET A 30 7.40 -10.35 -6.17
N ILE A 31 7.40 -9.67 -7.31
CA ILE A 31 6.43 -8.60 -7.60
C ILE A 31 5.02 -9.17 -7.53
N LYS A 32 4.75 -10.32 -8.15
CA LYS A 32 3.42 -10.94 -8.11
C LYS A 32 2.97 -11.25 -6.69
N ASN A 33 3.82 -11.88 -5.88
CA ASN A 33 3.46 -12.22 -4.50
C ASN A 33 3.30 -10.97 -3.62
N PHE A 34 4.18 -9.98 -3.78
CA PHE A 34 4.10 -8.72 -3.08
C PHE A 34 2.86 -7.92 -3.48
N MET A 35 2.48 -7.89 -4.75
CA MET A 35 1.25 -7.22 -5.22
C MET A 35 -0.01 -7.87 -4.66
N VAL A 36 -0.05 -9.20 -4.56
CA VAL A 36 -1.17 -9.90 -3.91
C VAL A 36 -1.27 -9.53 -2.43
N ASN A 37 -0.15 -9.53 -1.71
CA ASN A 37 -0.12 -9.16 -0.30
C ASN A 37 -0.44 -7.67 -0.07
N CYS A 38 0.13 -6.79 -0.89
CA CYS A 38 -0.19 -5.37 -0.86
C CYS A 38 -1.69 -5.14 -1.05
N LYS A 39 -2.30 -5.76 -2.06
CA LYS A 39 -3.73 -5.56 -2.32
C LYS A 39 -4.57 -5.93 -1.10
N ALA A 40 -4.24 -7.05 -0.45
CA ALA A 40 -4.90 -7.49 0.77
C ALA A 40 -4.69 -6.51 1.95
N LEU A 41 -3.47 -5.97 2.11
CA LEU A 41 -3.18 -4.94 3.12
C LEU A 41 -3.96 -3.65 2.84
N MET A 42 -4.05 -3.23 1.58
CA MET A 42 -4.81 -2.04 1.19
C MET A 42 -6.30 -2.25 1.34
N GLU A 43 -6.83 -3.45 1.04
CA GLU A 43 -8.22 -3.82 1.32
C GLU A 43 -8.55 -3.58 2.79
N PHE A 44 -7.73 -4.11 3.70
CA PHE A 44 -7.94 -3.95 5.15
C PHE A 44 -7.81 -2.49 5.61
N ALA A 45 -6.76 -1.78 5.16
CA ALA A 45 -6.57 -0.37 5.49
C ALA A 45 -7.70 0.52 4.94
N CYS A 46 -8.22 0.20 3.75
CA CYS A 46 -9.35 0.89 3.14
C CYS A 46 -10.68 0.57 3.84
N GLU A 47 -10.86 -0.66 4.33
CA GLU A 47 -11.98 -1.02 5.20
C GLU A 47 -11.95 -0.23 6.51
N GLU A 48 -10.79 -0.16 7.18
CA GLU A 48 -10.63 0.66 8.40
C GLU A 48 -10.91 2.14 8.12
N ARG A 49 -10.39 2.68 7.01
CA ARG A 49 -10.68 4.05 6.57
C ARG A 49 -12.16 4.28 6.30
N ALA A 50 -12.86 3.29 5.72
CA ALA A 50 -14.29 3.40 5.47
C ALA A 50 -15.09 3.40 6.78
N ILE A 51 -14.67 2.61 7.77
CA ILE A 51 -15.25 2.60 9.11
C ILE A 51 -14.99 3.92 9.83
N ASP A 52 -13.74 4.41 9.80
CA ASP A 52 -13.33 5.67 10.43
C ASP A 52 -14.07 6.88 9.84
N GLN A 53 -14.22 6.90 8.50
CA GLN A 53 -15.01 7.92 7.81
C GLN A 53 -16.53 7.72 7.89
N LYS A 54 -16.99 6.66 8.58
CA LYS A 54 -18.42 6.33 8.74
C LYS A 54 -19.15 6.26 7.40
N VAL A 55 -18.48 5.72 6.39
CA VAL A 55 -19.07 5.48 5.07
C VAL A 55 -20.23 4.49 5.25
N SER A 56 -21.42 4.85 4.79
CA SER A 56 -22.59 3.98 4.84
C SER A 56 -22.31 2.64 4.16
N ASP A 57 -22.88 1.54 4.68
CA ASP A 57 -22.61 0.20 4.14
C ASP A 57 -22.91 0.08 2.63
N ASP A 58 -23.88 0.85 2.11
CA ASP A 58 -24.19 0.92 0.67
C ASP A 58 -23.05 1.53 -0.17
N ALA A 59 -22.28 2.45 0.40
CA ALA A 59 -21.17 3.14 -0.27
C ALA A 59 -19.79 2.56 0.07
N LYS A 60 -19.70 1.70 1.09
CA LYS A 60 -18.45 1.08 1.55
C LYS A 60 -17.72 0.33 0.44
N ASP A 61 -18.44 -0.47 -0.33
CA ASP A 61 -17.83 -1.29 -1.40
C ASP A 61 -17.20 -0.41 -2.49
N SER A 62 -17.86 0.68 -2.89
CA SER A 62 -17.31 1.64 -3.86
C SER A 62 -16.13 2.43 -3.29
N PHE A 63 -16.21 2.82 -2.02
CA PHE A 63 -15.13 3.52 -1.33
C PHE A 63 -13.87 2.64 -1.22
N ILE A 64 -14.01 1.39 -0.80
CA ILE A 64 -12.91 0.44 -0.69
C ILE A 64 -12.26 0.21 -2.06
N LYS A 65 -13.07 -0.04 -3.10
CA LYS A 65 -12.57 -0.20 -4.49
C LYS A 65 -11.78 1.00 -4.98
N GLN A 66 -12.27 2.21 -4.72
CA GLN A 66 -11.59 3.46 -5.09
C GLN A 66 -10.29 3.63 -4.29
N CYS A 67 -10.35 3.42 -2.98
CA CYS A 67 -9.21 3.53 -2.07
C CYS A 67 -8.08 2.56 -2.45
N ILE A 68 -8.38 1.30 -2.80
CA ILE A 68 -7.37 0.34 -3.26
C ILE A 68 -6.73 0.82 -4.56
N LYS A 69 -7.54 1.28 -5.53
CA LYS A 69 -7.04 1.83 -6.81
C LYS A 69 -6.05 2.98 -6.58
N ASP A 70 -6.41 3.89 -5.69
CA ASP A 70 -5.57 5.03 -5.34
C ASP A 70 -4.29 4.57 -4.63
N ALA A 71 -4.38 3.59 -3.74
CA ALA A 71 -3.26 3.07 -2.96
C ALA A 71 -2.29 2.19 -3.77
N VAL A 72 -2.75 1.51 -4.82
CA VAL A 72 -1.88 0.76 -5.75
C VAL A 72 -1.34 1.64 -6.89
N GLY A 73 -1.63 2.93 -6.90
CA GLY A 73 -1.11 3.87 -7.90
C GLY A 73 -1.70 3.66 -9.30
N SER A 74 -2.96 3.22 -9.39
CA SER A 74 -3.69 3.06 -10.66
C SER A 74 -4.47 4.32 -11.05
N LYS A 75 -3.90 5.50 -10.79
CA LYS A 75 -4.44 6.77 -11.29
C LYS A 75 -4.48 6.80 -12.81
#